data_AF-A0A0R2R1W4-F1
#
_entry.id   AF-A0A0R2R1W4-F1
#
_cell.length_a   1.000
_cell.length_b   1.000
_cell.length_c   1.000
_cell.angle_alpha   90.00
_cell.angle_beta   90.00
_cell.angle_gamma   90.00
#
_symmetry.space_group_name_H-M   'P 1'
#
loop_
_entity.id
_entity.type
_entity.pdbx_description
1 polymer ?
#
loop_
_entity_poly.entity_id
_entity_poly.type
_entity_poly.pdbx_seq_one_letter_code
_entity_poly.pdbx_strand_id
1 'polypeptide(L)'
;MGEKLSIKLHIANRIYPMKIERNSEEYIRNAVKKIESRLKFYEENYAIKDKQDLLAMCLIEYASKFESVNNKNVVEDDSLTQKLNEIEAILDSNI
;
A
#
# COMPACT_ATOMS: atom_id res chain seq x y z
N MET A 1 -10.68 17.42 16.58
CA MET A 1 -9.23 17.16 16.74
C MET A 1 -9.06 15.67 17.01
N GLY A 2 -8.41 14.94 16.12
CA GLY A 2 -8.23 13.49 16.25
C GLY A 2 -7.36 13.15 17.45
N GLU A 3 -7.84 12.26 18.31
CA GLU A 3 -7.12 11.78 19.48
C GLU A 3 -5.88 11.00 19.01
N LYS A 4 -4.68 11.45 19.42
CA LYS A 4 -3.41 10.81 19.07
C LYS A 4 -3.03 9.79 20.12
N LEU A 5 -2.71 8.57 19.69
CA LEU A 5 -2.30 7.45 20.53
C LEU A 5 -0.82 7.15 20.33
N SER A 6 -0.12 6.86 21.42
CA SER A 6 1.23 6.28 21.37
C SER A 6 1.11 4.77 21.34
N ILE A 7 1.54 4.15 20.24
CA ILE A 7 1.57 2.69 20.08
C ILE A 7 3.00 2.18 19.93
N LYS A 8 3.19 0.89 20.20
CA LYS A 8 4.43 0.17 19.93
C LYS A 8 4.15 -0.88 18.86
N LEU A 9 4.88 -0.81 17.75
CA LEU A 9 4.80 -1.76 16.64
C LEU A 9 5.99 -2.73 16.72
N HIS A 10 5.74 -4.00 16.42
CA HIS A 10 6.75 -5.05 16.40
C HIS A 10 6.96 -5.48 14.95
N ILE A 11 8.20 -5.41 14.45
CA ILE A 11 8.59 -5.83 13.10
C ILE A 11 9.97 -6.46 13.18
N ALA A 12 10.14 -7.69 12.68
CA ALA A 12 11.45 -8.35 12.56
C ALA A 12 12.28 -8.37 13.86
N ASN A 13 11.64 -8.65 15.01
CA ASN A 13 12.22 -8.58 16.36
C ASN A 13 12.66 -7.19 16.83
N ARG A 14 12.19 -6.11 16.19
CA ARG A 14 12.43 -4.72 16.61
C ARG A 14 11.12 -4.05 17.02
N ILE A 15 11.24 -3.15 17.99
CA ILE A 15 10.12 -2.36 18.52
C ILE A 15 10.23 -0.94 18.01
N TYR A 16 9.19 -0.47 17.35
CA TYR A 16 9.07 0.88 16.81
C TYR A 16 7.95 1.64 17.57
N PRO A 17 8.30 2.53 18.51
CA PRO A 17 7.32 3.40 19.15
C PRO A 17 6.88 4.50 18.18
N MET A 18 5.57 4.71 18.02
CA MET A 18 5.01 5.69 17.10
C MET A 18 3.79 6.39 17.71
N LYS A 19 3.61 7.68 17.38
CA LYS A 19 2.39 8.45 17.69
C LYS A 19 1.54 8.55 16.45
N ILE A 20 0.30 8.08 16.50
CA ILE A 20 -0.61 7.99 15.35
C ILE A 20 -2.00 8.46 15.74
N GLU A 21 -2.82 8.77 14.74
CA GLU A 21 -4.23 9.07 14.97
C GLU A 21 -5.02 7.78 15.23
N ARG A 22 -5.99 7.84 16.14
CA ARG A 22 -6.85 6.70 16.50
C ARG A 22 -7.53 6.05 15.30
N ASN A 23 -7.93 6.85 14.32
CA ASN A 23 -8.58 6.36 13.09
C ASN A 23 -7.63 5.54 12.21
N SER A 24 -6.32 5.76 12.31
CA SER A 24 -5.31 5.07 11.51
C SER A 24 -4.69 3.86 12.21
N GLU A 25 -4.96 3.64 13.50
CA GLU A 25 -4.33 2.57 14.28
C GLU A 25 -4.55 1.19 13.67
N GLU A 26 -5.80 0.87 13.36
CA GLU A 26 -6.14 -0.43 12.82
C GLU A 26 -5.44 -0.69 11.49
N TYR A 27 -5.46 0.30 10.59
CA TYR A 27 -4.79 0.22 9.30
C TYR A 27 -3.28 -0.03 9.46
N ILE A 28 -2.63 0.71 10.37
CA ILE A 28 -1.19 0.58 10.61
C ILE A 28 -0.85 -0.79 11.21
N ARG A 29 -1.63 -1.28 12.17
CA ARG A 29 -1.43 -2.62 12.75
C ARG A 29 -1.62 -3.73 11.72
N ASN A 30 -2.61 -3.60 10.84
CA ASN A 30 -2.85 -4.55 9.76
C ASN A 30 -1.70 -4.54 8.73
N ALA A 31 -1.15 -3.37 8.40
CA ALA A 31 0.02 -3.25 7.55
C ALA A 31 1.24 -3.97 8.16
N VAL A 32 1.49 -3.77 9.46
CA VAL A 32 2.58 -4.44 10.17
C VAL A 32 2.44 -5.97 10.15
N LYS A 33 1.23 -6.49 10.41
CA LYS A 33 0.97 -7.94 10.32
C LYS A 33 1.25 -8.50 8.93
N LYS A 34 0.90 -7.77 7.86
CA LYS A 34 1.19 -8.17 6.48
C LYS A 34 2.70 -8.23 6.22
N ILE A 35 3.45 -7.24 6.69
CA ILE A 35 4.91 -7.22 6.59
C ILE A 35 5.52 -8.42 7.32
N GLU A 36 5.10 -8.70 8.56
CA GLU A 36 5.62 -9.85 9.31
C GLU A 36 5.31 -11.19 8.62
N SER A 37 4.10 -11.35 8.08
CA SER A 37 3.74 -12.56 7.34
C SER A 37 4.61 -12.74 6.10
N ARG A 38 4.92 -11.66 5.38
CA ARG A 38 5.74 -11.73 4.18
C ARG A 38 7.22 -11.92 4.52
N LEU A 39 7.69 -11.36 5.62
CA LEU A 39 9.03 -11.59 6.14
C LEU A 39 9.23 -13.08 6.46
N LYS A 40 8.29 -13.72 7.17
CA LYS A 40 8.33 -15.17 7.44
C LYS A 40 8.36 -16.00 6.16
N PHE A 41 7.52 -15.64 5.19
CA PHE A 41 7.55 -16.29 3.88
C PHE A 41 8.94 -16.21 3.25
N TYR A 42 9.61 -15.07 3.32
CA TYR A 42 10.97 -14.97 2.78
C TYR A 42 12.03 -15.70 3.62
N GLU A 43 11.93 -15.67 4.96
CA GLU A 43 12.82 -16.44 5.85
C GLU A 43 12.72 -17.96 5.57
N GLU A 44 11.52 -18.46 5.28
CA GLU A 44 11.27 -19.89 5.01
C GLU A 44 11.69 -20.31 3.58
N ASN A 45 11.48 -19.44 2.59
CA ASN A 45 11.68 -19.78 1.17
C ASN A 45 13.04 -19.35 0.61
N TYR A 46 13.77 -18.46 1.30
CA TYR A 46 15.05 -17.93 0.84
C TYR A 46 16.11 -18.11 1.92
N ALA A 47 17.33 -18.51 1.51
CA ALA A 47 18.47 -18.70 2.41
C ALA A 47 19.12 -17.37 2.86
N ILE A 48 18.31 -16.32 3.06
CA ILE A 48 18.75 -14.98 3.44
C ILE A 48 18.68 -14.88 4.96
N LYS A 49 19.84 -14.70 5.59
CA LYS A 49 19.96 -14.64 7.06
C LYS A 49 19.78 -13.24 7.61
N ASP A 50 19.98 -12.20 6.79
CA ASP A 50 19.84 -10.82 7.25
C ASP A 50 18.39 -10.35 7.15
N LYS A 51 17.81 -10.00 8.30
CA LYS A 51 16.45 -9.45 8.41
C LYS A 51 16.31 -8.11 7.71
N GLN A 52 17.38 -7.34 7.55
CA GLN A 52 17.34 -6.07 6.83
C GLN A 52 17.17 -6.29 5.34
N ASP A 53 17.87 -7.25 4.75
CA ASP A 53 17.74 -7.61 3.34
C ASP A 53 16.34 -8.16 3.03
N LEU A 54 15.80 -8.98 3.94
CA LEU A 54 14.43 -9.47 3.83
C LEU A 54 13.39 -8.36 3.90
N LEU A 55 13.59 -7.36 4.76
CA LEU A 55 12.73 -6.17 4.80
C LEU A 55 12.85 -5.33 3.53
N ALA A 56 14.05 -5.21 2.95
CA ALA A 56 14.26 -4.54 1.67
C ALA A 56 13.54 -5.27 0.53
N MET A 57 13.55 -6.61 0.51
CA MET A 57 12.75 -7.40 -0.43
C MET A 57 11.24 -7.15 -0.28
N CYS A 58 10.73 -7.14 0.95
CA CYS A 58 9.33 -6.76 1.20
C CYS A 58 9.02 -5.36 0.68
N LEU A 59 9.91 -4.38 0.91
CA LEU A 59 9.74 -3.00 0.45
C LEU A 59 9.66 -2.93 -1.07
N ILE A 60 10.57 -3.60 -1.77
CA ILE A 60 10.58 -3.67 -3.25
C ILE A 60 9.27 -4.28 -3.76
N GLU A 61 8.81 -5.38 -3.16
CA GLU A 61 7.55 -6.02 -3.56
C GLU A 61 6.35 -5.08 -3.40
N TYR A 62 6.23 -4.41 -2.24
CA TYR A 62 5.13 -3.49 -1.98
C TYR A 62 5.20 -2.24 -2.85
N ALA A 63 6.39 -1.67 -3.06
CA ALA A 63 6.58 -0.54 -3.97
C ALA A 63 6.20 -0.93 -5.41
N SER A 64 6.61 -2.10 -5.88
CA SER A 64 6.27 -2.60 -7.22
C SER A 64 4.77 -2.80 -7.41
N LYS A 65 4.10 -3.33 -6.38
CA LYS A 65 2.63 -3.45 -6.36
C LYS A 65 1.94 -2.10 -6.36
N PHE A 66 2.45 -1.15 -5.58
CA PHE A 66 1.92 0.21 -5.54
C PHE A 66 2.04 0.89 -6.90
N GLU A 67 3.21 0.84 -7.54
CA GLU A 67 3.43 1.36 -8.89
C GLU A 67 2.52 0.69 -9.93
N SER A 68 2.32 -0.63 -9.84
CA SER A 68 1.42 -1.34 -10.76
C SER A 68 -0.04 -0.90 -10.61
N VAL A 69 -0.51 -0.69 -9.37
CA VAL A 69 -1.87 -0.20 -9.11
C VAL A 69 -2.02 1.25 -9.54
N ASN A 70 -1.02 2.10 -9.27
CA ASN A 70 -1.05 3.50 -9.66
C ASN A 70 -1.13 3.64 -11.20
N ASN A 71 -0.33 2.87 -11.94
CA ASN A 71 -0.42 2.84 -13.40
C ASN A 71 -1.78 2.33 -13.91
N LYS A 72 -2.39 1.32 -13.27
CA LYS A 72 -3.73 0.84 -13.66
C LYS A 72 -4.81 1.89 -13.44
N ASN A 73 -4.79 2.60 -12.31
CA ASN A 73 -5.75 3.67 -12.04
C ASN A 73 -5.64 4.79 -13.06
N VAL A 74 -4.42 5.18 -13.44
CA VAL A 74 -4.21 6.19 -14.50
C VAL A 74 -4.83 5.73 -15.83
N VAL A 75 -4.63 4.46 -16.21
CA VAL A 75 -5.21 3.91 -17.45
C VAL A 75 -6.74 3.82 -17.39
N GLU A 76 -7.32 3.47 -16.25
CA GLU A 76 -8.79 3.46 -16.09
C GLU A 76 -9.40 4.86 -16.13
N ASP A 77 -8.75 5.86 -15.52
CA ASP A 77 -9.23 7.24 -15.48
C ASP A 77 -9.20 7.88 -16.88
N ASP A 78 -8.16 7.61 -17.67
CA ASP A 78 -8.09 8.04 -19.08
C ASP A 78 -9.22 7.41 -19.91
N SER A 79 -9.50 6.12 -19.72
CA SER A 79 -10.59 5.44 -20.44
C SER A 79 -11.97 5.96 -20.06
N LEU A 80 -12.19 6.26 -18.77
CA LEU A 80 -13.43 6.85 -18.29
C LEU A 80 -13.62 8.27 -18.83
N THR A 81 -12.56 9.07 -18.86
CA THR A 81 -12.57 10.42 -19.42
C THR A 81 -12.87 10.41 -20.91
N GLN A 82 -12.30 9.46 -21.67
CA GLN A 82 -12.62 9.28 -23.09
C GLN A 82 -14.09 8.95 -23.31
N LYS A 83 -14.66 8.02 -22.53
CA LYS A 83 -16.09 7.67 -22.62
C LYS A 83 -17.01 8.82 -22.25
N LEU A 84 -16.63 9.64 -21.27
CA LEU A 84 -17.37 10.86 -20.91
C LEU A 84 -17.36 11.87 -22.05
N ASN A 85 -16.21 12.10 -22.68
CA ASN A 85 -16.09 12.99 -23.85
C ASN A 85 -16.88 12.48 -25.05
N GLU A 86 -16.94 11.16 -25.28
CA GLU A 86 -17.78 10.56 -26.33
C GLU A 86 -19.26 10.83 -26.08
N ILE A 87 -19.71 10.69 -24.83
CA ILE A 87 -21.10 10.99 -24.45
C ILE A 87 -21.39 12.49 -24.64
N GLU A 88 -20.49 13.36 -24.21
CA GLU A 88 -20.62 14.82 -24.35
C GLU A 88 -20.71 15.22 -25.83
N ALA A 89 -19.89 14.63 -26.70
CA ALA A 89 -19.95 14.85 -28.14
C ALA A 89 -21.28 14.37 -28.77
N ILE A 90 -21.84 13.25 -28.29
CA ILE A 90 -23.15 12.77 -28.74
C ILE A 90 -24.27 13.73 -28.32
N LEU A 91 -24.20 14.28 -27.12
CA LEU A 91 -25.15 15.29 -26.64
C LEU A 91 -25.05 16.58 -27.43
N ASP A 92 -23.84 17.10 -27.66
CA ASP A 92 -23.62 18.31 -28.45
C ASP A 92 -24.05 18.16 -29.91
N SER A 93 -23.95 16.95 -30.49
CA SER A 93 -24.41 16.67 -31.85
C SER A 93 -25.93 16.55 -32.00
N ASN A 94 -26.68 16.48 -30.89
CA ASN A 94 -28.14 16.39 -30.87
C ASN A 94 -28.82 17.71 -30.41
N ILE A 95 -28.08 18.81 -30.39
CA ILE A 95 -28.56 20.19 -30.22
C ILE A 95 -28.34 20.95 -31.53
#